data_AF-A0A7S1AA51-F1
#
_entry.id   AF-A0A7S1AA51-F1
#
_cell.length_a   1.000
_cell.length_b   1.000
_cell.length_c   1.000
_cell.angle_alpha   90.00
_cell.angle_beta   90.00
_cell.angle_gamma   90.00
#
_symmetry.space_group_name_H-M   'P 1'
#
loop_
_entity.id
_entity.type
_entity.pdbx_description
1 polymer ?
#
loop_
_entity_poly.entity_id
_entity_poly.type
_entity_poly.pdbx_seq_one_letter_code
_entity_poly.pdbx_strand_id
1 'polypeptide(L)'
;AQRDAPGATTQGDLFGQLLCAWNSLTQDQQKQFILVCLFLLAVLILGARVVLIVSFFAAGSLFLHGRKPAVGQFEPFFRVWFTEEYFPKVSQQLQRELKERAKSQNLLDRWGSQIKGWMMDKTETLQASAWYELAVKHALPARYSDLFVMRIATVNVGSNEQPCFITFWGINERWMLSPFITLDVDNVSVLDDMANK
;
A
#
# COMPACT_ATOMS: atom_id res chain seq x y z
N ALA A 1 10.34 -58.05 -51.79
CA ALA A 1 10.49 -56.88 -50.92
C ALA A 1 9.77 -55.72 -51.58
N GLN A 2 8.54 -55.44 -51.18
CA GLN A 2 7.82 -54.26 -51.64
C GLN A 2 6.99 -53.79 -50.45
N ARG A 3 7.46 -52.71 -49.82
CA ARG A 3 6.77 -52.05 -48.72
C ARG A 3 5.64 -51.25 -49.34
N ASP A 4 4.44 -51.80 -49.33
CA ASP A 4 3.23 -51.02 -49.54
C ASP A 4 3.03 -50.15 -48.31
N ALA A 5 3.10 -48.83 -48.51
CA ALA A 5 2.74 -47.85 -47.51
C ALA A 5 1.28 -47.42 -47.76
N PRO A 6 0.31 -47.81 -46.93
CA PRO A 6 -0.99 -47.19 -46.92
C PRO A 6 -1.04 -46.16 -45.81
N GLY A 7 -1.33 -44.91 -46.12
CA GLY A 7 -1.53 -43.93 -45.06
C GLY A 7 -1.64 -42.49 -45.50
N ALA A 8 -2.51 -42.18 -46.47
CA ALA A 8 -2.83 -40.78 -46.76
C ALA A 8 -4.16 -40.61 -47.54
N THR A 9 -5.33 -40.95 -46.97
CA THR A 9 -6.61 -40.59 -47.63
C THR A 9 -7.83 -40.36 -46.72
N THR A 10 -7.77 -40.61 -45.42
CA THR A 10 -8.97 -40.53 -44.56
C THR A 10 -9.45 -39.09 -44.30
N GLN A 11 -8.61 -38.08 -44.50
CA GLN A 11 -8.93 -36.69 -44.14
C GLN A 11 -9.77 -35.95 -45.19
N GLY A 12 -9.71 -36.36 -46.47
CA GLY A 12 -10.45 -35.71 -47.56
C GLY A 12 -11.94 -36.05 -47.60
N ASP A 13 -12.32 -37.24 -47.14
CA ASP A 13 -13.70 -37.74 -47.21
C ASP A 13 -14.61 -37.06 -46.17
N LEU A 14 -14.10 -36.81 -44.97
CA LEU A 14 -14.85 -36.15 -43.90
C LEU A 14 -15.27 -34.72 -44.25
N PHE A 15 -14.40 -33.95 -44.91
CA PHE A 15 -14.72 -32.57 -45.29
C PHE A 15 -15.82 -32.52 -46.35
N GLY A 16 -15.80 -33.45 -47.32
CA GLY A 16 -16.85 -33.57 -48.33
C GLY A 16 -18.20 -33.91 -47.72
N GLN A 17 -18.23 -34.87 -46.78
CA GLN A 17 -19.46 -35.25 -46.07
C GLN A 17 -20.03 -34.09 -45.23
N LEU A 18 -19.17 -33.32 -44.55
CA LEU A 18 -19.59 -32.14 -43.79
C LEU A 18 -20.14 -31.02 -44.67
N LEU A 19 -19.55 -30.79 -45.85
CA LEU A 19 -20.07 -29.79 -46.80
C LEU A 19 -21.43 -30.19 -47.37
N CYS A 20 -21.62 -31.47 -47.70
CA CYS A 20 -22.92 -31.97 -48.14
C CYS A 20 -23.99 -31.83 -47.05
N ALA A 21 -23.64 -32.13 -45.79
CA ALA A 21 -24.53 -31.94 -44.64
C ALA A 21 -24.81 -30.45 -44.34
N TRP A 22 -23.85 -29.56 -44.60
CA TRP A 22 -24.05 -28.13 -44.46
C TRP A 22 -25.01 -27.56 -45.51
N ASN A 23 -24.84 -27.99 -46.76
CA ASN A 23 -25.65 -27.53 -47.89
C ASN A 23 -27.09 -28.06 -47.85
N SER A 24 -27.37 -29.12 -47.08
CA SER A 24 -28.73 -29.63 -46.87
C SER A 24 -29.53 -28.87 -45.82
N LEU A 25 -28.90 -27.99 -45.02
CA LEU A 25 -29.58 -27.15 -44.03
C LEU A 25 -30.27 -25.95 -44.67
N THR A 26 -31.42 -25.56 -44.12
CA THR A 26 -32.08 -24.30 -44.51
C THR A 26 -31.27 -23.08 -44.09
N GLN A 27 -31.43 -21.96 -44.78
CA GLN A 27 -30.67 -20.73 -44.51
C GLN A 27 -30.83 -20.23 -43.08
N ASP A 28 -32.00 -20.42 -42.47
CA ASP A 28 -32.26 -20.03 -41.07
C ASP A 28 -31.55 -20.96 -40.07
N GLN A 29 -31.52 -22.27 -40.35
CA GLN A 29 -30.75 -23.23 -39.54
C GLN A 29 -29.25 -22.97 -39.62
N GLN A 30 -28.73 -22.61 -40.80
CA GLN A 30 -27.32 -22.22 -40.97
C GLN A 30 -26.99 -20.97 -40.12
N LYS A 31 -27.84 -19.94 -40.14
CA LYS A 31 -27.67 -18.74 -39.30
C LYS A 31 -27.68 -19.08 -37.81
N GLN A 32 -28.65 -19.88 -37.36
CA GLN A 32 -28.73 -20.30 -35.96
C GLN A 32 -27.48 -21.09 -35.53
N PHE A 33 -27.00 -22.01 -36.38
CA PHE A 33 -25.78 -22.76 -36.12
C PHE A 33 -24.56 -21.84 -36.01
N ILE A 34 -24.40 -20.88 -36.94
CA ILE A 34 -23.32 -19.88 -36.88
C ILE A 34 -23.39 -19.07 -35.59
N LEU A 35 -24.59 -18.60 -35.20
CA LEU A 35 -24.77 -17.81 -33.98
C LEU A 35 -24.40 -18.61 -32.72
N VAL A 36 -24.78 -19.89 -32.64
CA VAL A 36 -24.39 -20.77 -31.52
C VAL A 36 -22.88 -20.98 -31.49
N CYS A 37 -22.26 -21.26 -32.64
CA CYS A 37 -20.80 -21.41 -32.74
C CYS A 37 -20.05 -20.13 -32.32
N LEU A 38 -20.53 -18.96 -32.76
CA LEU A 38 -19.96 -17.67 -32.37
C LEU A 38 -20.13 -17.40 -30.86
N PHE A 39 -21.30 -17.73 -30.30
CA PHE A 39 -21.55 -17.60 -28.87
C PHE A 39 -20.63 -18.51 -28.05
N LEU A 40 -20.49 -19.79 -28.42
CA LEU A 40 -19.59 -20.73 -27.76
C LEU A 40 -18.13 -20.27 -27.84
N LEU A 41 -17.70 -19.78 -29.01
CA LEU A 41 -16.36 -19.20 -29.18
C LEU A 41 -16.15 -17.97 -28.28
N ALA A 42 -17.13 -17.08 -28.19
CA ALA A 42 -17.08 -15.91 -27.32
C ALA A 42 -16.97 -16.28 -25.84
N VAL A 43 -17.74 -17.28 -25.39
CA VAL A 43 -17.67 -17.82 -24.01
C VAL A 43 -16.29 -18.41 -23.73
N LEU A 44 -15.72 -19.17 -24.67
CA LEU A 44 -14.39 -19.76 -24.52
C LEU A 44 -13.29 -18.68 -24.46
N ILE A 45 -13.37 -17.66 -25.32
CA ILE A 45 -12.44 -16.53 -25.30
C ILE A 45 -12.56 -15.77 -23.97
N LEU A 46 -13.79 -15.48 -23.53
CA LEU A 46 -14.01 -14.79 -22.26
C LEU A 46 -13.46 -15.60 -21.08
N GLY A 47 -13.72 -16.90 -21.04
CA GLY A 47 -13.17 -17.82 -20.04
C GLY A 47 -11.64 -17.81 -20.04
N ALA A 48 -11.00 -17.92 -21.20
CA ALA A 48 -9.54 -17.88 -21.33
C ALA A 48 -8.96 -16.54 -20.84
N ARG A 49 -9.63 -15.42 -21.14
CA ARG A 49 -9.22 -14.09 -20.66
C ARG A 49 -9.33 -13.98 -19.14
N VAL A 50 -10.42 -14.49 -18.56
CA VAL A 50 -10.59 -14.51 -17.10
C VAL A 50 -9.50 -15.33 -16.43
N VAL A 51 -9.18 -16.52 -16.95
CA VAL A 51 -8.10 -17.37 -16.41
C VAL A 51 -6.75 -16.65 -16.47
N LEU A 52 -6.43 -15.97 -17.57
CA LEU A 52 -5.19 -15.21 -17.70
C LEU A 52 -5.13 -14.04 -16.70
N ILE A 53 -6.21 -13.30 -16.54
CA ILE A 53 -6.31 -12.18 -15.60
C ILE A 53 -6.13 -12.68 -14.16
N VAL A 54 -6.87 -13.73 -13.76
CA VAL A 54 -6.77 -14.32 -12.42
C VAL A 54 -5.36 -14.85 -12.16
N SER A 55 -4.76 -15.54 -13.13
CA SER A 55 -3.38 -16.05 -13.02
C SER A 55 -2.36 -14.92 -12.88
N PHE A 56 -2.53 -13.83 -13.63
CA PHE A 56 -1.68 -12.64 -13.51
C PHE A 56 -1.79 -12.01 -12.12
N PHE A 57 -3.00 -11.82 -11.59
CA PHE A 57 -3.20 -11.29 -10.24
C PHE A 57 -2.69 -12.25 -9.15
N ALA A 58 -2.88 -13.55 -9.31
CA ALA A 58 -2.37 -14.56 -8.38
C ALA A 58 -0.84 -14.55 -8.35
N ALA A 59 -0.19 -14.55 -9.51
CA ALA A 59 1.27 -14.47 -9.64
C ALA A 59 1.81 -13.15 -9.06
N GLY A 60 1.18 -12.02 -9.38
CA GLY A 60 1.53 -10.71 -8.82
C GLY A 60 1.36 -10.66 -7.30
N SER A 61 0.29 -11.24 -6.77
CA SER A 61 0.04 -11.28 -5.32
C SER A 61 1.04 -12.19 -4.61
N LEU A 62 1.36 -13.35 -5.19
CA LEU A 62 2.39 -14.25 -4.65
C LEU A 62 3.77 -13.58 -4.65
N PHE A 63 4.11 -12.88 -5.73
CA PHE A 63 5.34 -12.10 -5.84
C PHE A 63 5.42 -11.02 -4.75
N LEU A 64 4.35 -10.24 -4.55
CA LEU A 64 4.30 -9.21 -3.51
C LEU A 64 4.31 -9.80 -2.10
N HIS A 65 3.65 -10.93 -1.88
CA HIS A 65 3.67 -11.65 -0.60
C HIS A 65 5.12 -12.02 -0.20
N GLY A 66 5.93 -12.47 -1.16
CA GLY A 66 7.34 -12.78 -0.94
C GLY A 66 8.23 -11.56 -0.66
N ARG A 67 7.77 -10.35 -0.96
CA ARG A 67 8.51 -9.08 -0.81
C ARG A 67 7.96 -8.18 0.29
N LYS A 68 7.34 -8.74 1.33
CA LYS A 68 6.95 -7.95 2.51
C LYS A 68 8.21 -7.48 3.25
N PRO A 69 8.30 -6.19 3.65
CA PRO A 69 9.46 -5.71 4.38
C PRO A 69 9.59 -6.39 5.75
N ALA A 70 10.82 -6.59 6.20
CA ALA A 70 11.09 -7.16 7.51
C ALA A 70 10.68 -6.19 8.62
N VAL A 71 10.27 -6.73 9.77
CA VAL A 71 9.91 -5.92 10.96
C VAL A 71 11.07 -5.01 11.38
N GLY A 72 12.31 -5.51 11.35
CA GLY A 72 13.50 -4.73 11.69
C GLY A 72 13.82 -3.57 10.73
N GLN A 73 13.22 -3.53 9.54
CA GLN A 73 13.36 -2.40 8.61
C GLN A 73 12.42 -1.23 8.94
N PHE A 74 11.43 -1.45 9.83
CA PHE A 74 10.46 -0.42 10.17
C PHE A 74 11.08 0.73 10.97
N GLU A 75 11.85 0.41 12.02
CA GLU A 75 12.42 1.44 12.90
C GLU A 75 13.37 2.41 12.16
N PRO A 76 14.31 1.96 11.30
CA PRO A 76 15.12 2.87 10.51
C PRO A 76 14.29 3.78 9.61
N PHE A 77 13.23 3.24 8.99
CA PHE A 77 12.30 4.04 8.18
C PHE A 77 11.54 5.05 9.03
N PHE A 78 11.00 4.63 10.17
CA PHE A 78 10.24 5.47 11.08
C PHE A 78 11.10 6.63 11.61
N ARG A 79 12.39 6.38 11.89
CA ARG A 79 13.37 7.42 12.24
C ARG A 79 13.47 8.50 11.17
N VAL A 80 13.73 8.11 9.93
CA VAL A 80 13.87 9.05 8.80
C VAL A 80 12.59 9.84 8.61
N TRP A 81 11.45 9.16 8.53
CA TRP A 81 10.14 9.80 8.39
C TRP A 81 9.85 10.78 9.54
N PHE A 82 10.15 10.38 10.78
CA PHE A 82 9.92 11.22 11.95
C PHE A 82 10.76 12.50 11.88
N THR A 83 12.06 12.37 11.58
CA THR A 83 12.97 13.51 11.57
C THR A 83 12.76 14.44 10.37
N GLU A 84 12.46 13.88 9.19
CA GLU A 84 12.38 14.66 7.95
C GLU A 84 10.97 15.19 7.65
N GLU A 85 9.92 14.45 8.03
CA GLU A 85 8.55 14.82 7.66
C GLU A 85 7.68 15.23 8.85
N TYR A 86 7.72 14.48 9.95
CA TYR A 86 6.83 14.70 11.10
C TYR A 86 7.29 15.87 11.98
N PHE A 87 8.54 15.80 12.46
CA PHE A 87 9.09 16.74 13.43
C PHE A 87 9.07 18.20 12.93
N PRO A 88 9.43 18.52 11.66
CA PRO A 88 9.36 19.89 11.17
C PRO A 88 7.95 20.49 11.19
N LYS A 89 6.91 19.68 10.94
CA LYS A 89 5.52 20.14 10.97
C LYS A 89 5.07 20.40 12.40
N VAL A 90 5.38 19.48 13.30
CA VAL A 90 5.03 19.59 14.73
C VAL A 90 5.78 20.74 15.39
N SER A 91 7.07 20.91 15.11
CA SER A 91 7.86 21.99 15.72
C SER A 91 7.39 23.37 15.29
N GLN A 92 7.03 23.56 14.01
CA GLN A 92 6.45 24.81 13.52
C GLN A 92 5.11 25.10 14.19
N GLN A 93 4.27 24.08 14.40
CA GLN A 93 3.01 24.24 15.08
C GLN A 93 3.19 24.60 16.55
N LEU A 94 4.06 23.90 17.27
CA LEU A 94 4.39 24.20 18.65
C LEU A 94 4.89 25.64 18.79
N GLN A 95 5.75 26.11 17.89
CA GLN A 95 6.21 27.50 17.89
C GLN A 95 5.06 28.51 17.69
N ARG A 96 4.07 28.19 16.84
CA ARG A 96 2.88 29.04 16.64
C ARG A 96 2.03 29.08 17.90
N GLU A 97 1.72 27.92 18.49
CA GLU A 97 0.94 27.84 19.72
C GLU A 97 1.62 28.57 20.88
N LEU A 98 2.94 28.38 21.05
CA LEU A 98 3.70 29.08 22.08
C LEU A 98 3.67 30.60 21.87
N LYS A 99 3.76 31.07 20.62
CA LYS A 99 3.66 32.50 20.29
C LYS A 99 2.28 33.06 20.55
N GLU A 100 1.21 32.30 20.30
CA GLU A 100 -0.16 32.69 20.60
C GLU A 100 -0.42 32.72 22.11
N ARG A 101 0.00 31.67 22.84
CA ARG A 101 -0.12 31.61 24.30
C ARG A 101 0.70 32.71 24.99
N ALA A 102 1.91 33.02 24.50
CA ALA A 102 2.74 34.10 25.02
C ALA A 102 2.09 35.50 24.87
N LYS A 103 1.28 35.71 23.83
CA LYS A 103 0.47 36.95 23.71
C LYS A 103 -0.67 37.01 24.72
N SER A 104 -1.14 35.86 25.20
CA SER A 104 -2.31 35.76 26.08
C SER A 104 -1.97 35.82 27.58
N GLN A 105 -0.75 35.45 28.01
CA GLN A 105 -0.40 35.41 29.44
C GLN A 105 1.10 35.71 29.72
N ASN A 106 1.37 36.56 30.71
CA ASN A 106 2.70 36.91 31.26
C ASN A 106 3.46 35.74 31.94
N LEU A 107 2.88 34.54 32.01
CA LEU A 107 3.46 33.38 32.70
C LEU A 107 4.53 32.64 31.88
N LEU A 108 4.68 32.98 30.60
CA LEU A 108 5.55 32.26 29.66
C LEU A 108 6.94 32.90 29.43
N ASP A 109 7.28 34.03 30.04
CA ASP A 109 8.64 34.60 29.90
C ASP A 109 9.74 33.63 30.41
N ARG A 110 9.40 32.73 31.34
CA ARG A 110 10.31 31.68 31.83
C ARG A 110 10.41 30.45 30.92
N TRP A 111 9.33 30.06 30.23
CA TRP A 111 9.32 28.87 29.36
C TRP A 111 9.75 29.19 27.93
N GLY A 112 9.28 30.34 27.43
CA GLY A 112 9.65 30.87 26.12
C GLY A 112 11.16 31.06 26.00
N SER A 113 11.87 31.43 27.07
CA SER A 113 13.34 31.59 27.01
C SER A 113 14.11 30.27 26.93
N GLN A 114 13.65 29.19 27.56
CA GLN A 114 14.28 27.86 27.44
C GLN A 114 14.03 27.23 26.08
N ILE A 115 12.78 27.26 25.60
CA ILE A 115 12.42 26.70 24.29
C ILE A 115 13.02 27.54 23.17
N LYS A 116 12.96 28.87 23.27
CA LYS A 116 13.58 29.77 22.26
C LYS A 116 15.10 29.65 22.25
N GLY A 117 15.76 29.48 23.40
CA GLY A 117 17.20 29.25 23.47
C GLY A 117 17.60 27.92 22.83
N TRP A 118 16.78 26.88 23.02
CA TRP A 118 16.99 25.59 22.38
C TRP A 118 16.70 25.63 20.88
N MET A 119 15.62 26.30 20.46
CA MET A 119 15.18 26.37 19.06
C MET A 119 15.98 27.34 18.18
N MET A 120 16.70 28.31 18.76
CA MET A 120 17.57 29.24 18.01
C MET A 120 18.96 28.68 17.71
N ASP A 121 19.36 27.58 18.34
CA ASP A 121 20.64 26.95 18.04
C ASP A 121 20.49 26.13 16.75
N LYS A 122 21.35 26.39 15.77
CA LYS A 122 21.22 25.96 14.34
C LYS A 122 21.37 24.45 14.10
N THR A 123 20.95 23.63 15.03
CA THR A 123 21.17 22.18 15.08
C THR A 123 19.83 21.43 14.97
N GLU A 124 18.98 21.82 14.01
CA GLU A 124 17.67 21.19 13.76
C GLU A 124 17.77 19.66 13.63
N THR A 125 18.83 19.16 13.02
CA THR A 125 19.07 17.71 12.85
C THR A 125 19.41 16.99 14.15
N LEU A 126 20.18 17.63 15.05
CA LEU A 126 20.49 17.07 16.38
C LEU A 126 19.29 17.17 17.33
N GLN A 127 18.46 18.21 17.18
CA GLN A 127 17.24 18.35 17.95
C GLN A 127 16.22 17.29 17.54
N ALA A 128 16.03 17.09 16.24
CA ALA A 128 15.11 16.07 15.71
C ALA A 128 15.51 14.66 16.19
N SER A 129 16.81 14.36 16.24
CA SER A 129 17.27 13.05 16.74
C SER A 129 17.05 12.89 18.25
N ALA A 130 17.27 13.93 19.05
CA ALA A 130 16.96 13.91 20.48
C ALA A 130 15.46 13.71 20.75
N TRP A 131 14.60 14.41 20.01
CA TRP A 131 13.15 14.23 20.08
C TRP A 131 12.72 12.84 19.64
N TYR A 132 13.35 12.29 18.61
CA TYR A 132 13.08 10.93 18.17
C TYR A 132 13.35 9.90 19.29
N GLU A 133 14.49 9.99 19.98
CA GLU A 133 14.85 9.07 21.07
C GLU A 133 13.86 9.14 22.25
N LEU A 134 13.22 10.31 22.46
CA LEU A 134 12.14 10.46 23.44
C LEU A 134 10.81 9.89 22.91
N ALA A 135 10.44 10.25 21.69
CA ALA A 135 9.20 9.83 21.04
C ALA A 135 9.14 8.30 20.90
N VAL A 136 10.24 7.66 20.49
CA VAL A 136 10.32 6.20 20.34
C VAL A 136 9.98 5.45 21.61
N LYS A 137 10.39 5.95 22.79
CA LYS A 137 10.10 5.27 24.06
C LYS A 137 8.61 5.19 24.38
N HIS A 138 7.82 6.14 23.86
CA HIS A 138 6.36 6.14 24.02
C HIS A 138 5.65 5.53 22.82
N ALA A 139 6.17 5.75 21.62
CA ALA A 139 5.51 5.40 20.37
C ALA A 139 5.73 3.94 19.97
N LEU A 140 6.89 3.36 20.30
CA LEU A 140 7.22 1.96 20.05
C LEU A 140 7.00 1.11 21.32
N PRO A 141 6.62 -0.17 21.20
CA PRO A 141 6.59 -0.98 19.98
C PRO A 141 5.37 -0.72 19.08
N ALA A 142 5.62 -0.73 17.76
CA ALA A 142 4.55 -0.68 16.77
C ALA A 142 3.69 -1.95 16.82
N ARG A 143 2.38 -1.80 16.59
CA ARG A 143 1.47 -2.93 16.39
C ARG A 143 1.53 -3.35 14.92
N TYR A 144 2.00 -4.57 14.67
CA TYR A 144 2.09 -5.11 13.33
C TYR A 144 0.86 -5.94 12.96
N SER A 145 0.40 -5.81 11.73
CA SER A 145 -0.64 -6.66 11.14
C SER A 145 -0.21 -7.07 9.74
N ASP A 146 -0.23 -8.37 9.47
CA ASP A 146 0.15 -8.92 8.17
C ASP A 146 -1.10 -9.18 7.34
N LEU A 147 -1.22 -8.45 6.23
CA LEU A 147 -2.13 -8.78 5.15
C LEU A 147 -1.38 -9.62 4.11
N PHE A 148 -2.11 -10.19 3.14
CA PHE A 148 -1.53 -11.12 2.18
C PHE A 148 -0.34 -10.50 1.42
N VAL A 149 -0.50 -9.34 0.81
CA VAL A 149 0.55 -8.67 0.00
C VAL A 149 1.26 -7.52 0.70
N MET A 150 0.84 -7.17 1.91
CA MET A 150 1.31 -5.97 2.60
C MET A 150 1.42 -6.21 4.10
N ARG A 151 2.37 -5.54 4.74
CA ARG A 151 2.50 -5.47 6.19
C ARG A 151 2.04 -4.10 6.66
N ILE A 152 1.34 -4.04 7.77
CA ILE A 152 0.87 -2.80 8.38
C ILE A 152 1.61 -2.62 9.71
N ALA A 153 2.07 -1.41 9.98
CA ALA A 153 2.62 -1.03 11.28
C ALA A 153 1.86 0.18 11.80
N THR A 154 1.23 0.06 12.97
CA THR A 154 0.50 1.15 13.61
C THR A 154 1.23 1.59 14.86
N VAL A 155 1.48 2.90 14.97
CA VAL A 155 2.26 3.54 16.03
C VAL A 155 1.39 4.60 16.69
N ASN A 156 1.38 4.68 18.03
CA ASN A 156 0.76 5.79 18.73
C ASN A 156 1.78 6.93 18.84
N VAL A 157 1.56 8.04 18.13
CA VAL A 157 2.38 9.25 18.27
C VAL A 157 1.74 10.29 19.19
N GLY A 158 0.57 9.98 19.76
CA GLY A 158 -0.15 10.79 20.75
C GLY A 158 0.17 10.36 22.19
N SER A 159 -0.35 11.12 23.15
CA SER A 159 -0.23 10.76 24.57
C SER A 159 -1.10 9.55 24.92
N ASN A 160 -1.04 9.09 26.17
CA ASN A 160 -1.96 8.06 26.65
C ASN A 160 -3.40 8.59 26.82
N GLU A 161 -3.54 9.89 27.12
CA GLU A 161 -4.84 10.53 27.30
C GLU A 161 -5.50 10.86 25.96
N GLN A 162 -4.69 11.24 24.97
CA GLN A 162 -5.13 11.57 23.61
C GLN A 162 -4.29 10.80 22.58
N PRO A 163 -4.56 9.49 22.39
CA PRO A 163 -3.80 8.68 21.46
C PRO A 163 -4.02 9.14 20.01
N CYS A 164 -2.95 9.19 19.24
CA CYS A 164 -2.96 9.53 17.81
C CYS A 164 -2.27 8.39 17.05
N PHE A 165 -3.05 7.50 16.45
CA PHE A 165 -2.52 6.32 15.77
C PHE A 165 -2.19 6.63 14.31
N ILE A 166 -0.91 6.44 13.95
CA ILE A 166 -0.44 6.53 12.58
C ILE A 166 -0.17 5.13 12.05
N THR A 167 -0.68 4.86 10.85
CA THR A 167 -0.54 3.57 10.18
C THR A 167 0.37 3.68 8.95
N PHE A 168 1.39 2.84 8.92
CA PHE A 168 2.36 2.70 7.86
C PHE A 168 2.14 1.40 7.10
N TRP A 169 2.35 1.45 5.79
CA TRP A 169 2.18 0.34 4.88
C TRP A 169 3.54 -0.14 4.40
N GLY A 170 3.76 -1.44 4.48
CA GLY A 170 4.95 -2.14 4.07
C GLY A 170 4.66 -2.98 2.83
N ILE A 171 5.10 -2.52 1.66
CA ILE A 171 4.88 -3.18 0.36
C ILE A 171 6.20 -3.17 -0.41
N ASN A 172 6.56 -4.30 -1.03
CA ASN A 172 7.73 -4.42 -1.89
C ASN A 172 9.02 -3.92 -1.20
N GLU A 173 9.32 -4.47 -0.02
CA GLU A 173 10.49 -4.17 0.81
C GLU A 173 10.62 -2.70 1.24
N ARG A 174 9.54 -1.92 1.12
CA ARG A 174 9.53 -0.52 1.49
C ARG A 174 8.37 -0.21 2.41
N TRP A 175 8.63 0.69 3.34
CA TRP A 175 7.60 1.28 4.19
C TRP A 175 7.20 2.63 3.63
N MET A 176 5.93 2.98 3.79
CA MET A 176 5.36 4.26 3.38
C MET A 176 4.25 4.67 4.35
N LEU A 177 4.01 5.96 4.49
CA LEU A 177 2.84 6.46 5.20
C LEU A 177 1.57 6.07 4.43
N SER A 178 0.50 5.68 5.12
CA SER A 178 -0.77 5.43 4.46
C SER A 178 -1.30 6.71 3.81
N PRO A 179 -1.73 6.67 2.52
CA PRO A 179 -2.19 7.87 1.81
C PRO A 179 -3.52 8.42 2.35
N PHE A 180 -4.20 7.66 3.20
CA PHE A 180 -5.50 8.02 3.76
C PHE A 180 -5.41 8.72 5.12
N ILE A 181 -4.20 8.85 5.67
CA ILE A 181 -4.01 9.47 6.98
C ILE A 181 -3.81 10.97 6.82
N THR A 182 -4.72 11.73 7.42
CA THR A 182 -4.47 13.12 7.78
C THR A 182 -3.73 13.12 9.12
N LEU A 183 -2.51 13.66 9.11
CA LEU A 183 -1.75 13.87 10.32
C LEU A 183 -2.47 14.92 11.16
N ASP A 184 -3.06 14.52 12.28
CA ASP A 184 -3.62 15.45 13.25
C ASP A 184 -2.46 16.06 14.05
N VAL A 185 -1.91 17.14 13.49
CA VAL A 185 -0.79 17.88 14.10
C VAL A 185 -1.30 18.72 15.28
N ASP A 186 -2.61 18.93 15.41
CA ASP A 186 -3.21 19.70 16.52
C ASP A 186 -3.20 18.92 17.84
N ASN A 187 -3.12 17.58 17.77
CA ASN A 187 -2.95 16.72 18.94
C ASN A 187 -1.46 16.59 19.33
N VAL A 188 -0.85 17.72 19.72
CA VAL A 188 0.55 17.81 20.18
C VAL A 188 0.71 17.28 21.63
N SER A 189 -0.27 16.54 22.16
CA SER A 189 -0.33 16.16 23.58
C SER A 189 0.90 15.39 24.09
N VAL A 190 1.68 14.74 23.21
CA VAL A 190 2.95 14.11 23.60
C VAL A 190 3.99 15.09 24.11
N LEU A 191 4.11 16.27 23.49
CA LEU A 191 5.10 17.24 23.93
C LEU A 191 4.69 17.87 25.26
N ASP A 192 3.38 18.09 25.45
CA ASP A 192 2.83 18.60 26.70
C ASP A 192 2.98 17.58 27.85
N ASP A 193 2.73 16.30 27.59
CA ASP A 193 2.90 15.23 28.58
C ASP A 193 4.39 14.97 28.92
N MET A 194 5.29 15.17 27.95
CA MET A 194 6.74 15.13 28.18
C MET A 194 7.29 16.37 28.90
N ALA A 195 6.66 17.53 28.76
CA ALA A 195 7.06 18.75 29.46
C ALA A 195 6.60 18.76 30.93
N ASN A 196 5.57 17.98 31.27
CA ASN A 196 5.00 17.89 32.62
C ASN A 196 5.61 16.80 33.50
N LYS A 197 6.56 16.00 32.97
CA LYS A 197 7.33 15.00 33.74
C LYS A 197 8.75 15.48 33.99
#